data_AF-A0A519I9R3-F1
#
_entry.id   AF-A0A519I9R3-F1
#
_cell.length_a   1.000
_cell.length_b   1.000
_cell.length_c   1.000
_cell.angle_alpha   90.00
_cell.angle_beta   90.00
_cell.angle_gamma   90.00
#
_symmetry.space_group_name_H-M   'P 1'
#
loop_
_entity.id
_entity.type
_entity.pdbx_description
1 polymer ?
#
loop_
_entity_poly.entity_id
_entity_poly.type
_entity_poly.pdbx_seq_one_letter_code
_entity_poly.pdbx_strand_id
1 'polypeptide(L)'
;MSQAAPLPRWIDIGLLPLWNLAVALLVAGVVVKAIGHSPWEALTVLLDGALGSVRGLGYSLYYATTFIFTGLAVAVAIHAGLFNIGGEGQAALGGLGVALVALWLGAQLPAIVMLPLLVLAAAVFGMLWAAVPAYLQAWRGSHVVITTIMFNFLAAGLNGYLLVNWLRPAGSMAVESAEFAESARQELLSGEPDQLRHYLTRERRDKRFDAIVHRAIKAGKPVAAEDATRMLHSLSDFYRSTLLDRDDRV
;
A
#
# COMPACT_ATOMS: atom_id res chain seq x y z
N MET A 1 -14.88 -6.60 42.74
CA MET A 1 -14.78 -5.30 42.05
C MET A 1 -16.15 -4.99 41.50
N SER A 2 -16.83 -3.97 42.04
CA SER A 2 -18.14 -3.52 41.55
C SER A 2 -18.03 -3.19 40.06
N GLN A 3 -18.76 -3.91 39.21
CA GLN A 3 -18.84 -3.55 37.79
C GLN A 3 -19.43 -2.14 37.72
N ALA A 4 -18.67 -1.20 37.14
CA ALA A 4 -19.20 0.12 36.83
C ALA A 4 -20.45 -0.07 35.96
N ALA A 5 -21.53 0.66 36.26
CA ALA A 5 -22.73 0.61 35.46
C ALA A 5 -22.37 0.87 33.98
N PRO A 6 -22.87 0.07 33.03
CA PRO A 6 -22.54 0.25 31.63
C PRO A 6 -22.97 1.65 31.21
N LEU A 7 -22.03 2.42 30.65
CA LEU A 7 -22.31 3.76 30.17
C LEU A 7 -23.33 3.69 29.02
N PRO A 8 -24.17 4.71 28.85
CA PRO A 8 -25.00 4.85 27.65
C PRO A 8 -24.14 4.78 26.38
N ARG A 9 -24.57 3.99 25.38
CA ARG A 9 -23.80 3.75 24.14
C ARG A 9 -23.32 5.01 23.41
N TRP A 10 -24.06 6.11 23.49
CA TRP A 10 -23.68 7.38 22.86
C TRP A 10 -22.46 8.04 23.54
N ILE A 11 -22.26 7.79 24.85
CA ILE A 11 -21.09 8.25 25.59
C ILE A 11 -19.86 7.49 25.09
N ASP A 12 -19.96 6.16 24.98
CA ASP A 12 -18.84 5.33 24.58
C ASP A 12 -18.42 5.54 23.12
N ILE A 13 -19.38 5.68 22.22
CA ILE A 13 -19.12 5.80 20.77
C ILE A 13 -18.76 7.23 20.37
N GLY A 14 -19.38 8.24 21.00
CA GLY A 14 -19.25 9.64 20.58
C GLY A 14 -18.46 10.49 21.57
N LEU A 15 -18.95 10.57 22.82
CA LEU A 15 -18.41 11.53 23.80
C LEU A 15 -16.97 11.19 24.20
N LEU A 16 -16.67 9.92 24.49
CA LEU A 16 -15.34 9.50 24.93
C LEU A 16 -14.26 9.75 23.86
N PRO A 17 -14.43 9.36 22.58
CA PRO A 17 -13.44 9.68 21.55
C PRO A 17 -13.27 11.18 21.34
N LEU A 18 -14.35 11.95 21.31
CA LEU A 18 -14.28 13.41 21.15
C LEU A 18 -13.57 14.07 22.33
N TRP A 19 -13.83 13.61 23.55
CA TRP A 19 -13.16 14.08 24.74
C TRP A 19 -11.65 13.75 24.71
N ASN A 20 -11.29 12.53 24.35
CA ASN A 20 -9.89 12.13 24.21
C ASN A 20 -9.16 12.97 23.15
N LEU A 21 -9.82 13.23 22.02
CA LEU A 21 -9.29 14.11 20.97
C LEU A 21 -9.11 15.54 21.47
N ALA A 22 -10.10 16.10 22.18
CA ALA A 22 -10.03 17.45 22.72
C ALA A 22 -8.89 17.59 23.74
N VAL A 23 -8.72 16.63 24.65
CA VAL A 23 -7.63 16.61 25.62
C VAL A 23 -6.28 16.47 24.91
N ALA A 24 -6.17 15.60 23.90
CA ALA A 24 -4.95 15.45 23.12
C ALA A 24 -4.55 16.75 22.40
N LEU A 25 -5.52 17.43 21.76
CA LEU A 25 -5.31 18.73 21.11
C LEU A 25 -4.93 19.82 22.12
N LEU A 26 -5.53 19.82 23.31
CA LEU A 26 -5.21 20.76 24.37
C LEU A 26 -3.76 20.57 24.84
N VAL A 27 -3.36 19.32 25.14
CA VAL A 27 -1.99 19.01 25.58
C VAL A 27 -0.99 19.35 24.48
N ALA A 28 -1.26 18.96 23.23
CA ALA A 28 -0.41 19.32 22.09
C ALA A 28 -0.31 20.85 21.93
N GLY A 29 -1.42 21.57 22.08
CA GLY A 29 -1.44 23.03 22.02
C GLY A 29 -0.63 23.70 23.13
N VAL A 30 -0.66 23.17 24.36
CA VAL A 30 0.21 23.64 25.45
C VAL A 30 1.68 23.47 25.10
N VAL A 31 2.06 22.35 24.50
CA VAL A 31 3.44 22.08 24.05
C VAL A 31 3.85 23.06 22.94
N VAL A 32 2.99 23.27 21.93
CA VAL A 32 3.24 24.24 20.85
C VAL A 32 3.45 25.65 21.41
N LYS A 33 2.62 26.04 22.37
CA LYS A 33 2.75 27.33 23.06
C LYS A 33 4.05 27.44 23.86
N ALA A 34 4.48 26.36 24.51
CA ALA A 34 5.75 26.32 25.25
C ALA A 34 6.97 26.48 24.34
N ILE A 35 6.88 26.09 23.07
CA ILE A 35 7.92 26.27 22.03
C ILE A 35 7.84 27.68 21.40
N GLY A 36 6.93 28.54 21.87
CA GLY A 36 6.80 29.92 21.41
C GLY A 36 6.01 30.09 20.09
N HIS A 37 5.35 29.05 19.60
CA HIS A 37 4.51 29.10 18.42
C HIS A 37 3.02 29.21 18.79
N SER A 38 2.18 29.70 17.88
CA SER A 38 0.76 29.83 18.17
C SER A 38 0.03 28.48 17.95
N PRO A 39 -0.70 27.94 18.96
CA PRO A 39 -1.39 26.66 18.83
C PRO A 39 -2.49 26.66 17.76
N TRP A 40 -3.10 27.82 17.55
CA TRP A 40 -4.16 27.99 16.56
C TRP A 40 -3.62 27.88 15.14
N GLU A 41 -2.49 28.52 14.84
CA GLU A 41 -1.83 28.41 13.54
C GLU A 41 -1.31 27.00 13.28
N ALA A 42 -0.78 26.34 14.31
CA ALA A 42 -0.40 24.93 14.20
C ALA A 42 -1.61 24.05 13.84
N LEU A 43 -2.79 24.30 14.43
CA LEU A 43 -4.02 23.59 14.11
C LEU A 43 -4.49 23.87 12.68
N THR A 44 -4.46 25.12 12.22
CA THR A 44 -4.85 25.45 10.83
C THR A 44 -3.91 24.80 9.82
N VAL A 45 -2.59 24.82 10.06
CA VAL A 45 -1.61 24.12 9.20
C VAL A 45 -1.86 22.62 9.17
N LEU A 46 -2.23 22.01 10.30
CA LEU A 46 -2.58 20.59 10.39
C LEU A 46 -3.84 20.28 9.56
N LEU A 47 -4.88 21.10 9.69
CA LEU A 47 -6.13 20.94 8.95
C LEU A 47 -5.94 21.18 7.45
N ASP A 48 -5.17 22.20 7.05
CA ASP A 48 -4.86 22.48 5.65
C ASP A 48 -4.00 21.38 5.04
N GLY A 49 -3.02 20.85 5.79
CA GLY A 49 -2.22 19.71 5.36
C GLY A 49 -3.05 18.43 5.19
N ALA A 50 -4.05 18.21 6.04
CA ALA A 50 -4.88 17.02 6.01
C ALA A 50 -6.07 17.09 5.02
N LEU A 51 -6.70 18.26 4.88
CA LEU A 51 -7.96 18.44 4.15
C LEU A 51 -7.90 19.53 3.08
N GLY A 52 -6.93 20.44 3.15
CA GLY A 52 -6.83 21.60 2.25
C GLY A 52 -6.44 21.25 0.82
N SER A 53 -6.01 20.02 0.54
CA SER A 53 -5.73 19.54 -0.81
C SER A 53 -6.24 18.13 -1.05
N VAL A 54 -6.51 17.79 -2.32
CA VAL A 54 -6.89 16.43 -2.73
C VAL A 54 -5.80 15.41 -2.32
N ARG A 55 -4.53 15.81 -2.36
CA ARG A 55 -3.39 15.00 -1.93
C ARG A 55 -3.40 14.78 -0.42
N GLY A 56 -3.58 15.85 0.36
CA GLY A 56 -3.70 15.77 1.81
C GLY A 56 -4.84 14.86 2.24
N LEU A 57 -6.00 15.00 1.59
CA LEU A 57 -7.16 14.15 1.84
C LEU A 57 -6.89 12.70 1.45
N GLY A 58 -6.21 12.46 0.33
CA GLY A 58 -5.77 11.13 -0.10
C GLY A 58 -4.84 10.44 0.90
N TYR A 59 -3.81 11.14 1.40
CA TYR A 59 -2.94 10.61 2.45
C TYR A 59 -3.68 10.40 3.77
N SER A 60 -4.55 11.33 4.14
CA SER A 60 -5.36 11.21 5.36
C SER A 60 -6.26 9.98 5.32
N LEU A 61 -6.94 9.75 4.20
CA LEU A 61 -7.75 8.55 3.98
C LEU A 61 -6.90 7.28 3.94
N TYR A 62 -5.72 7.32 3.32
CA TYR A 62 -4.78 6.20 3.29
C TYR A 62 -4.40 5.77 4.72
N TYR A 63 -3.90 6.69 5.55
CA TYR A 63 -3.54 6.39 6.94
C TYR A 63 -4.75 6.03 7.80
N ALA A 64 -5.87 6.74 7.66
CA ALA A 64 -7.10 6.42 8.40
C ALA A 64 -7.58 5.01 8.11
N THR A 65 -7.59 4.62 6.83
CA THR A 65 -7.96 3.26 6.41
C THR A 65 -7.03 2.23 7.04
N THR A 66 -5.71 2.45 6.97
CA THR A 66 -4.74 1.56 7.61
C THR A 66 -5.03 1.40 9.10
N PHE A 67 -5.19 2.50 9.85
CA PHE A 67 -5.45 2.42 11.29
C PHE A 67 -6.78 1.73 11.63
N ILE A 68 -7.85 2.01 10.87
CA ILE A 68 -9.15 1.38 11.06
C ILE A 68 -9.06 -0.14 10.83
N PHE A 69 -8.46 -0.58 9.72
CA PHE A 69 -8.35 -2.00 9.41
C PHE A 69 -7.37 -2.74 10.34
N THR A 70 -6.27 -2.10 10.75
CA THR A 70 -5.37 -2.68 11.76
C THR A 70 -6.08 -2.84 13.09
N GLY A 71 -6.84 -1.83 13.54
CA GLY A 71 -7.66 -1.92 14.74
C GLY A 71 -8.72 -3.02 14.64
N LEU A 72 -9.40 -3.11 13.49
CA LEU A 72 -10.41 -4.13 13.23
C LEU A 72 -9.81 -5.55 13.25
N ALA A 73 -8.64 -5.75 12.64
CA ALA A 73 -7.95 -7.05 12.65
C ALA A 73 -7.66 -7.54 14.06
N VAL A 74 -7.21 -6.65 14.95
CA VAL A 74 -6.96 -6.96 16.37
C VAL A 74 -8.28 -7.16 17.12
N ALA A 75 -9.27 -6.30 16.90
CA ALA A 75 -10.58 -6.37 17.57
C ALA A 75 -11.29 -7.70 17.29
N VAL A 76 -11.28 -8.17 16.03
CA VAL A 76 -11.85 -9.46 15.63
C VAL A 76 -11.14 -10.63 16.31
N ALA A 77 -9.80 -10.61 16.37
CA ALA A 77 -9.03 -11.68 17.03
C ALA A 77 -9.31 -11.75 18.54
N ILE A 78 -9.36 -10.60 19.21
CA ILE A 78 -9.69 -10.51 20.65
C ILE A 78 -11.12 -10.98 20.91
N HIS A 79 -12.07 -10.69 20.01
CA HIS A 79 -13.45 -11.19 20.14
C HIS A 79 -13.53 -12.72 20.08
N ALA A 80 -12.59 -13.38 19.40
CA ALA A 80 -12.44 -14.83 19.37
C ALA A 80 -11.61 -15.39 20.56
N GLY A 81 -11.20 -14.55 21.51
CA GLY A 81 -10.38 -14.94 22.66
C GLY A 81 -8.91 -15.21 22.31
N LEU A 82 -8.45 -14.81 21.12
CA LEU A 82 -7.08 -15.03 20.65
C LEU A 82 -6.29 -13.72 20.71
N PHE A 83 -5.21 -13.72 21.49
CA PHE A 83 -4.27 -12.60 21.52
C PHE A 83 -3.21 -12.78 20.43
N ASN A 84 -3.56 -12.41 19.20
CA ASN A 84 -2.68 -12.48 18.04
C ASN A 84 -1.80 -11.21 17.94
N ILE A 85 -0.48 -11.36 17.99
CA ILE A 85 0.49 -10.26 17.78
C ILE A 85 1.22 -10.40 16.43
N GLY A 86 0.83 -11.39 15.61
CA GLY A 86 1.41 -11.68 14.30
C GLY A 86 0.90 -10.80 13.15
N GLY A 87 0.18 -9.72 13.46
CA GLY A 87 -0.46 -8.88 12.45
C GLY A 87 0.53 -8.24 11.48
N GLU A 88 1.74 -7.91 11.95
CA GLU A 88 2.81 -7.36 11.11
C GLU A 88 3.28 -8.35 10.04
N GLY A 89 3.52 -9.62 10.42
CA GLY A 89 3.89 -10.67 9.47
C GLY A 89 2.76 -11.00 8.49
N GLN A 90 1.52 -11.04 8.97
CA GLN A 90 0.34 -11.23 8.12
C GLN A 90 0.19 -10.09 7.10
N ALA A 91 0.41 -8.84 7.52
CA ALA A 91 0.39 -7.69 6.63
C ALA A 91 1.55 -7.71 5.62
N ALA A 92 2.75 -8.11 6.04
CA ALA A 92 3.90 -8.25 5.16
C ALA A 92 3.66 -9.27 4.04
N LEU A 93 3.14 -10.46 4.39
CA LEU A 93 2.80 -11.48 3.39
C LEU A 93 1.59 -11.09 2.55
N GLY A 94 0.61 -10.39 3.13
CA GLY A 94 -0.48 -9.78 2.37
C GLY A 94 0.04 -8.80 1.31
N GLY A 95 1.00 -7.94 1.67
CA GLY A 95 1.69 -7.03 0.76
C GLY A 95 2.47 -7.75 -0.34
N LEU A 96 3.12 -8.88 -0.02
CA LEU A 96 3.75 -9.74 -1.01
C LEU A 96 2.72 -10.28 -2.03
N GLY A 97 1.56 -10.73 -1.56
CA GLY A 97 0.46 -11.18 -2.43
C GLY A 97 -0.03 -10.08 -3.36
N VAL A 98 -0.20 -8.86 -2.84
CA VAL A 98 -0.52 -7.66 -3.62
C VAL A 98 0.55 -7.40 -4.67
N ALA A 99 1.83 -7.41 -4.28
CA ALA A 99 2.94 -7.15 -5.18
C ALA A 99 3.01 -8.18 -6.32
N LEU A 100 2.90 -9.48 -6.02
CA LEU A 100 2.93 -10.54 -7.02
C LEU A 100 1.78 -10.40 -8.04
N VAL A 101 0.55 -10.19 -7.55
CA VAL A 101 -0.62 -10.00 -8.43
C VAL A 101 -0.47 -8.72 -9.25
N ALA A 102 0.00 -7.63 -8.65
CA ALA A 102 0.25 -6.37 -9.34
C ALA A 102 1.32 -6.48 -10.42
N LEU A 103 2.41 -7.19 -10.16
CA LEU A 103 3.49 -7.40 -11.14
C LEU A 103 3.06 -8.31 -12.29
N TRP A 104 2.29 -9.37 -12.01
CA TRP A 104 1.95 -10.37 -13.02
C TRP A 104 0.71 -10.04 -13.84
N LEU A 105 -0.30 -9.41 -13.23
CA LEU A 105 -1.60 -9.15 -13.85
C LEU A 105 -1.89 -7.66 -14.06
N GLY A 106 -1.10 -6.76 -13.48
CA GLY A 106 -1.37 -5.31 -13.50
C GLY A 106 -1.38 -4.70 -14.90
N ALA A 107 -0.72 -5.32 -15.87
CA ALA A 107 -0.73 -4.87 -17.26
C ALA A 107 -1.91 -5.39 -18.10
N GLN A 108 -2.60 -6.44 -17.61
CA GLN A 108 -3.62 -7.17 -18.37
C GLN A 108 -5.05 -6.78 -17.96
N LEU A 109 -5.23 -6.28 -16.73
CA LEU A 109 -6.54 -6.02 -16.15
C LEU A 109 -6.80 -4.52 -15.93
N PRO A 110 -8.03 -4.05 -16.20
CA PRO A 110 -8.43 -2.68 -15.88
C PRO A 110 -8.45 -2.47 -14.36
N ALA A 111 -8.19 -1.23 -13.92
CA ALA A 111 -8.09 -0.88 -12.50
C ALA A 111 -9.30 -1.30 -11.65
N ILE A 112 -10.50 -1.32 -12.24
CA ILE A 112 -11.74 -1.66 -11.54
C ILE A 112 -11.80 -3.13 -11.12
N VAL A 113 -11.17 -4.02 -11.89
CA VAL A 113 -11.05 -5.46 -11.59
C VAL A 113 -9.80 -5.71 -10.75
N MET A 114 -8.75 -4.95 -11.01
CA MET A 114 -7.48 -5.08 -10.33
C MET A 114 -7.61 -4.79 -8.83
N LEU A 115 -8.30 -3.70 -8.44
CA LEU A 115 -8.41 -3.30 -7.04
C LEU A 115 -9.05 -4.39 -6.14
N PRO A 116 -10.21 -4.98 -6.46
CA PRO A 116 -10.75 -6.12 -5.71
C PRO A 116 -9.79 -7.32 -5.67
N LEU A 117 -9.11 -7.61 -6.79
CA LEU A 117 -8.19 -8.73 -6.87
C LEU A 117 -6.98 -8.54 -5.93
N LEU A 118 -6.44 -7.32 -5.84
CA LEU A 118 -5.38 -7.00 -4.89
C LEU A 118 -5.81 -7.17 -3.44
N VAL A 119 -7.03 -6.74 -3.10
CA VAL A 119 -7.59 -6.93 -1.75
C VAL A 119 -7.74 -8.42 -1.43
N LEU A 120 -8.24 -9.22 -2.38
CA LEU A 120 -8.35 -10.67 -2.22
C LEU A 120 -6.97 -11.33 -2.09
N ALA A 121 -5.99 -10.91 -2.87
CA ALA A 121 -4.62 -11.40 -2.79
C ALA A 121 -4.02 -11.12 -1.41
N ALA A 122 -4.19 -9.89 -0.90
CA ALA A 122 -3.75 -9.52 0.45
C ALA A 122 -4.39 -10.42 1.52
N ALA A 123 -5.70 -10.62 1.44
CA ALA A 123 -6.45 -11.44 2.38
C ALA A 123 -6.01 -12.91 2.35
N VAL A 124 -5.85 -13.49 1.14
CA VAL A 124 -5.42 -14.89 0.97
C VAL A 124 -4.02 -15.10 1.51
N PHE A 125 -3.05 -14.26 1.15
CA PHE A 125 -1.67 -14.42 1.62
C PHE A 125 -1.54 -14.20 3.13
N GLY A 126 -2.22 -13.18 3.68
CA GLY A 126 -2.27 -12.96 5.12
C GLY A 126 -2.91 -14.14 5.87
N MET A 127 -4.00 -14.70 5.34
CA MET A 127 -4.67 -15.88 5.89
C MET A 127 -3.78 -17.12 5.84
N LEU A 128 -3.12 -17.39 4.70
CA LEU A 128 -2.19 -18.52 4.57
C LEU A 128 -1.03 -18.40 5.55
N TRP A 129 -0.53 -17.19 5.79
CA TRP A 129 0.51 -16.96 6.79
C TRP A 129 0.00 -17.21 8.21
N ALA A 130 -1.19 -16.73 8.54
CA ALA A 130 -1.84 -16.92 9.84
C ALA A 130 -2.23 -18.39 10.10
N ALA A 131 -2.51 -19.17 9.05
CA ALA A 131 -2.94 -20.55 9.16
C ALA A 131 -1.88 -21.44 9.84
N VAL A 132 -0.58 -21.15 9.66
CA VAL A 132 0.48 -21.96 10.25
C VAL A 132 0.55 -21.80 11.78
N PRO A 133 0.65 -20.57 12.35
CA PRO A 133 0.54 -20.39 13.81
C PRO A 133 -0.78 -20.91 14.38
N ALA A 134 -1.89 -20.71 13.68
CA ALA A 134 -3.20 -21.20 14.12
C ALA A 134 -3.25 -22.74 14.19
N TYR A 135 -2.70 -23.42 13.18
CA TYR A 135 -2.58 -24.88 13.17
C TYR A 135 -1.68 -25.39 14.31
N LEU A 136 -0.54 -24.74 14.54
CA LEU A 136 0.39 -25.10 15.62
C LEU A 136 -0.26 -24.93 17.00
N GLN A 137 -1.03 -23.86 17.19
CA GLN A 137 -1.82 -23.69 18.40
C GLN A 137 -2.86 -24.81 18.56
N ALA A 138 -3.67 -25.06 17.52
CA ALA A 138 -4.79 -26.00 17.59
C ALA A 138 -4.35 -27.45 17.81
N TRP A 139 -3.23 -27.86 17.21
CA TRP A 139 -2.77 -29.25 17.27
C TRP A 139 -1.72 -29.51 18.35
N ARG A 140 -0.76 -28.60 18.55
CA ARG A 140 0.35 -28.79 19.51
C ARG A 140 0.17 -28.03 20.83
N GLY A 141 -0.87 -27.21 20.95
CA GLY A 141 -1.05 -26.36 22.14
C GLY A 141 -0.01 -25.25 22.24
N SER A 142 0.64 -24.87 21.14
CA SER A 142 1.65 -23.79 21.14
C SER A 142 1.03 -22.47 21.59
N HIS A 143 1.76 -21.71 22.41
CA HIS A 143 1.33 -20.37 22.81
C HIS A 143 1.24 -19.42 21.61
N VAL A 144 0.02 -18.98 21.29
CA VAL A 144 -0.29 -18.07 20.17
C VAL A 144 0.61 -16.87 20.15
N VAL A 145 0.76 -16.23 21.29
CA VAL A 145 1.52 -14.99 21.42
C VAL A 145 2.95 -15.19 20.95
N ILE A 146 3.63 -16.23 21.47
CA ILE A 146 5.02 -16.52 21.13
C ILE A 146 5.15 -16.92 19.66
N THR A 147 4.30 -17.84 19.19
CA THR A 147 4.38 -18.32 17.80
C THR A 147 4.11 -17.19 16.81
N THR A 148 3.12 -16.33 17.07
CA THR A 148 2.77 -15.24 16.16
C THR A 148 3.82 -14.12 16.15
N ILE A 149 4.45 -13.78 17.28
CA ILE A 149 5.59 -12.85 17.32
C ILE A 149 6.77 -13.40 16.51
N MET A 150 7.12 -14.69 16.70
CA MET A 150 8.21 -15.32 15.95
C MET A 150 7.94 -15.31 14.45
N PHE A 151 6.69 -15.51 14.05
CA PHE A 151 6.28 -15.46 12.66
C PHE A 151 6.38 -14.07 12.01
N ASN A 152 6.41 -12.98 12.79
CA ASN A 152 6.74 -11.65 12.23
C ASN A 152 8.19 -11.59 11.73
N PHE A 153 9.13 -12.13 12.50
CA PHE A 153 10.54 -12.19 12.08
C PHE A 153 10.76 -13.12 10.89
N LEU A 154 10.08 -14.28 10.87
CA LEU A 154 10.11 -15.17 9.70
C LEU A 154 9.56 -14.46 8.46
N ALA A 155 8.47 -13.70 8.59
CA ALA A 155 7.89 -12.93 7.50
C ALA A 155 8.87 -11.89 6.95
N ALA A 156 9.52 -11.12 7.84
CA ALA A 156 10.52 -10.14 7.46
C ALA A 156 11.71 -10.78 6.72
N GLY A 157 12.23 -11.89 7.25
CA GLY A 157 13.33 -12.64 6.61
C GLY A 157 12.95 -13.23 5.25
N LEU A 158 11.75 -13.82 5.15
CA LEU A 158 11.24 -14.37 3.90
C LEU A 158 11.02 -13.28 2.85
N ASN A 159 10.40 -12.16 3.24
CA ASN A 159 10.15 -11.04 2.32
C ASN A 159 11.48 -10.43 1.83
N GLY A 160 12.45 -10.24 2.72
CA GLY A 160 13.79 -9.79 2.35
C GLY A 160 14.48 -10.76 1.38
N TYR A 161 14.40 -12.07 1.64
CA TYR A 161 14.95 -13.10 0.74
C TYR A 161 14.30 -13.07 -0.65
N LEU A 162 12.97 -13.00 -0.72
CA LEU A 162 12.23 -12.97 -1.99
C LEU A 162 12.50 -11.68 -2.77
N LEU A 163 12.58 -10.55 -2.08
CA LEU A 163 12.93 -9.28 -2.71
C LEU A 163 14.30 -9.35 -3.36
N VAL A 164 15.33 -9.78 -2.63
CA VAL A 164 16.71 -9.81 -3.15
C VAL A 164 16.88 -10.81 -4.30
N ASN A 165 16.31 -12.00 -4.18
CA ASN A 165 16.64 -13.11 -5.09
C ASN A 165 15.66 -13.25 -6.27
N TRP A 166 14.41 -12.78 -6.13
CA TRP A 166 13.35 -13.07 -7.11
C TRP A 166 12.63 -11.84 -7.64
N LEU A 167 12.40 -10.80 -6.82
CA LEU A 167 11.56 -9.67 -7.20
C LEU A 167 12.36 -8.41 -7.60
N ARG A 168 13.65 -8.37 -7.27
CA ARG A 168 14.52 -7.23 -7.57
C ARG A 168 14.76 -7.09 -9.08
N PRO A 169 14.67 -5.87 -9.63
CA PRO A 169 15.03 -5.59 -11.02
C PRO A 169 16.48 -5.98 -11.33
N ALA A 170 16.71 -6.61 -12.49
CA ALA A 170 18.05 -6.92 -12.96
C ALA A 170 18.91 -5.64 -13.05
N GLY A 171 20.03 -5.62 -12.31
CA GLY A 171 20.96 -4.49 -12.27
C GLY A 171 20.70 -3.43 -11.19
N SER A 172 19.58 -3.48 -10.46
CA SER A 172 19.39 -2.61 -9.28
C SER A 172 20.25 -3.09 -8.10
N MET A 173 20.77 -2.19 -7.27
CA MET A 173 21.19 -2.25 -5.84
C MET A 173 20.12 -2.58 -4.80
N ALA A 174 18.93 -2.06 -5.06
CA ALA A 174 17.93 -1.82 -4.03
C ALA A 174 17.14 -3.09 -3.71
N VAL A 175 16.76 -3.24 -2.43
CA VAL A 175 15.92 -4.33 -1.95
C VAL A 175 14.46 -3.91 -2.11
N GLU A 176 14.04 -3.77 -3.37
CA GLU A 176 12.70 -3.37 -3.75
C GLU A 176 12.26 -4.14 -4.99
N SER A 177 10.96 -4.38 -5.13
CA SER A 177 10.41 -4.90 -6.38
C SER A 177 10.49 -3.84 -7.47
N ALA A 178 10.42 -4.25 -8.74
CA ALA A 178 10.23 -3.31 -9.84
C ALA A 178 9.05 -2.36 -9.52
N GLU A 179 9.20 -1.07 -9.81
CA GLU A 179 8.03 -0.19 -9.71
C GLU A 179 6.96 -0.71 -10.67
N PHE A 180 5.70 -0.65 -10.27
CA PHE A 180 4.60 -1.08 -11.12
C PHE A 180 4.60 -0.33 -12.47
N ALA A 181 5.08 0.92 -12.51
CA ALA A 181 5.31 1.70 -13.73
C ALA A 181 6.60 1.33 -14.49
N GLU A 182 7.68 1.00 -13.79
CA GLU A 182 8.97 0.58 -14.37
C GLU A 182 8.91 -0.82 -15.03
N SER A 183 7.91 -1.64 -14.69
CA SER A 183 7.56 -2.85 -15.47
C SER A 183 7.30 -2.52 -16.95
N ALA A 184 6.66 -1.37 -17.23
CA ALA A 184 6.43 -0.90 -18.59
C ALA A 184 7.71 -0.47 -19.29
N ARG A 185 8.70 0.01 -18.54
CA ARG A 185 10.04 0.34 -19.04
C ARG A 185 10.81 -0.89 -19.43
N GLN A 186 10.81 -1.92 -18.57
CA GLN A 186 11.51 -3.17 -18.84
C GLN A 186 10.96 -3.89 -20.08
N GLU A 187 9.65 -3.89 -20.28
CA GLU A 187 9.03 -4.47 -21.49
C GLU A 187 9.45 -3.76 -22.78
N LEU A 188 9.66 -2.44 -22.74
CA LEU A 188 10.13 -1.67 -23.89
C LEU A 188 11.63 -1.91 -24.18
N LEU A 189 12.43 -2.12 -23.13
CA LEU A 189 13.88 -2.27 -23.21
C LEU A 189 14.35 -3.72 -23.40
N SER A 190 13.49 -4.71 -23.17
CA SER A 190 13.87 -6.13 -23.28
C SER A 190 14.15 -6.58 -24.71
N GLY A 191 13.48 -5.99 -25.70
CA GLY A 191 13.61 -6.36 -27.10
C GLY A 191 12.99 -7.72 -27.46
N GLU A 192 12.38 -8.40 -26.48
CA GLU A 192 11.62 -9.62 -26.73
C GLU A 192 10.29 -9.26 -27.42
N PRO A 193 9.97 -9.87 -28.57
CA PRO A 193 8.75 -9.56 -29.31
C PRO A 193 7.47 -9.75 -28.49
N ASP A 194 7.46 -10.71 -27.58
CA ASP A 194 6.30 -11.03 -26.74
C ASP A 194 6.08 -9.98 -25.64
N GLN A 195 7.16 -9.46 -25.04
CA GLN A 195 7.08 -8.37 -24.05
C GLN A 195 6.69 -7.04 -24.71
N LEU A 196 7.20 -6.76 -25.92
CA LEU A 196 6.81 -5.57 -26.69
C LEU A 196 5.34 -5.62 -27.13
N ARG A 197 4.81 -6.81 -27.45
CA ARG A 197 3.38 -7.02 -27.74
C ARG A 197 2.53 -6.79 -26.50
N HIS A 198 3.01 -7.18 -25.33
CA HIS A 198 2.34 -6.94 -24.05
C HIS A 198 2.25 -5.44 -23.71
N TYR A 199 3.28 -4.64 -24.05
CA TYR A 199 3.15 -3.17 -23.98
C TYR A 199 1.99 -2.64 -24.84
N LEU A 200 1.80 -3.18 -26.04
CA LEU A 200 0.71 -2.82 -26.96
C LEU A 200 -0.67 -3.36 -26.54
N THR A 201 -0.77 -4.14 -25.46
CA THR A 201 -2.06 -4.49 -24.86
C THR A 201 -2.45 -3.56 -23.70
N ARG A 202 -1.54 -2.67 -23.26
CA ARG A 202 -1.85 -1.72 -22.19
C ARG A 202 -2.98 -0.77 -22.58
N GLU A 203 -3.97 -0.68 -21.70
CA GLU A 203 -5.17 0.16 -21.85
C GLU A 203 -4.83 1.66 -21.75
N ARG A 204 -3.85 2.01 -20.92
CA ARG A 204 -3.34 3.37 -20.73
C ARG A 204 -1.92 3.48 -21.29
N ARG A 205 -1.80 3.63 -22.61
CA ARG A 205 -0.55 3.93 -23.31
C ARG A 205 -0.74 5.08 -24.29
N ASP A 206 0.33 5.81 -24.59
CA ASP A 206 0.28 6.83 -25.64
C ASP A 206 0.44 6.17 -27.03
N LYS A 207 -0.68 6.13 -27.76
CA LYS A 207 -0.80 5.53 -29.10
C LYS A 207 0.13 6.19 -30.14
N ARG A 208 0.64 7.40 -29.89
CA ARG A 208 1.60 8.07 -30.78
C ARG A 208 2.90 7.27 -30.92
N PHE A 209 3.23 6.47 -29.91
CA PHE A 209 4.46 5.69 -29.87
C PHE A 209 4.28 4.23 -30.36
N ASP A 210 3.05 3.78 -30.63
CA ASP A 210 2.76 2.40 -31.08
C ASP A 210 3.53 2.04 -32.37
N ALA A 211 3.73 3.00 -33.28
CA ALA A 211 4.48 2.80 -34.52
C ALA A 211 5.98 2.52 -34.30
N ILE A 212 6.56 2.97 -33.18
CA ILE A 212 7.96 2.68 -32.81
C ILE A 212 8.03 1.26 -32.23
N VAL A 213 7.07 0.89 -31.37
CA VAL A 213 6.99 -0.45 -30.78
C VAL A 213 6.73 -1.52 -31.84
N HIS A 214 5.84 -1.28 -32.81
CA HIS A 214 5.64 -2.19 -33.95
C HIS A 214 6.89 -2.37 -34.81
N ARG A 215 7.69 -1.30 -35.00
CA ARG A 215 8.97 -1.39 -35.71
C ARG A 215 10.00 -2.21 -34.93
N ALA A 216 10.06 -2.03 -33.61
CA ALA A 216 10.91 -2.81 -32.71
C ALA A 216 10.55 -4.31 -32.73
N ILE A 217 9.25 -4.65 -32.69
CA ILE A 217 8.75 -6.03 -32.83
C ILE A 217 9.16 -6.65 -34.17
N LYS A 218 8.98 -5.92 -35.28
CA LYS A 218 9.33 -6.41 -36.61
C LYS A 218 10.84 -6.59 -36.78
N ALA A 219 11.64 -5.77 -36.11
CA ALA A 219 13.10 -5.84 -36.13
C ALA A 219 13.68 -6.86 -35.13
N GLY A 220 12.89 -7.37 -34.18
CA GLY A 220 13.37 -8.22 -33.09
C GLY A 220 14.43 -7.52 -32.23
N LYS A 221 14.32 -6.19 -32.07
CA LYS A 221 15.30 -5.36 -31.37
C LYS A 221 14.62 -4.56 -30.25
N PRO A 222 15.36 -4.24 -29.17
CA PRO A 222 14.85 -3.38 -28.12
C PRO A 222 14.51 -1.98 -28.65
N VAL A 223 13.52 -1.34 -28.03
CA VAL A 223 13.22 0.07 -28.27
C VAL A 223 14.42 0.88 -27.75
N ALA A 224 14.84 1.90 -28.49
CA ALA A 224 15.96 2.74 -28.09
C ALA A 224 15.70 3.35 -26.71
N ALA A 225 16.73 3.37 -25.85
CA ALA A 225 16.59 3.79 -24.45
C ALA A 225 16.05 5.23 -24.32
N GLU A 226 16.39 6.12 -25.25
CA GLU A 226 15.85 7.48 -25.32
C GLU A 226 14.35 7.49 -25.66
N ASP A 227 13.91 6.67 -26.60
CA ASP A 227 12.50 6.57 -27.00
C ASP A 227 11.66 5.91 -25.90
N ALA A 228 12.18 4.86 -25.26
CA ALA A 228 11.55 4.24 -24.10
C ALA A 228 11.40 5.26 -22.95
N THR A 229 12.42 6.08 -22.70
CA THR A 229 12.36 7.14 -21.69
C THR A 229 11.33 8.21 -22.07
N ARG A 230 11.18 8.59 -23.35
CA ARG A 230 10.12 9.50 -23.80
C ARG A 230 8.71 8.91 -23.69
N MET A 231 8.54 7.62 -23.97
CA MET A 231 7.26 6.91 -23.79
C MET A 231 6.85 6.87 -22.32
N LEU A 232 7.81 6.65 -21.43
CA LEU A 232 7.59 6.68 -19.99
C LEU A 232 7.39 8.09 -19.47
N HIS A 233 8.09 9.08 -20.04
CA HIS A 233 7.87 10.47 -19.72
C HIS A 233 6.49 10.92 -20.16
N SER A 234 5.97 10.43 -21.29
CA SER A 234 4.57 10.64 -21.71
C SER A 234 3.58 9.97 -20.75
N LEU A 235 3.86 8.76 -20.26
CA LEU A 235 3.07 8.10 -19.22
C LEU A 235 3.10 8.92 -17.92
N SER A 236 4.28 9.35 -17.46
CA SER A 236 4.45 10.15 -16.26
C SER A 236 3.88 11.55 -16.41
N ASP A 237 4.00 12.18 -17.57
CA ASP A 237 3.44 13.51 -17.92
C ASP A 237 1.93 13.43 -18.11
N PHE A 238 1.37 12.27 -18.47
CA PHE A 238 -0.06 12.02 -18.40
C PHE A 238 -0.53 11.90 -16.94
N TYR A 239 0.20 11.17 -16.09
CA TYR A 239 -0.05 11.20 -14.64
C TYR A 239 0.11 12.62 -14.09
N ARG A 240 1.13 13.35 -14.56
CA ARG A 240 1.43 14.73 -14.16
C ARG A 240 0.36 15.70 -14.65
N SER A 241 -0.09 15.63 -15.89
CA SER A 241 -1.12 16.52 -16.44
C SER A 241 -2.51 16.18 -15.90
N THR A 242 -2.82 14.91 -15.62
CA THR A 242 -4.07 14.57 -14.92
C THR A 242 -4.05 15.05 -13.45
N LEU A 243 -2.86 15.18 -12.85
CA LEU A 243 -2.65 15.70 -11.49
C LEU A 243 -2.41 17.22 -11.43
N LEU A 244 -1.95 17.88 -12.50
CA LEU A 244 -1.57 19.30 -12.57
C LEU A 244 -2.51 20.16 -13.44
N ASP A 245 -3.21 19.62 -14.45
CA ASP A 245 -4.25 20.37 -15.21
C ASP A 245 -5.51 20.61 -14.36
N ARG A 246 -5.51 20.14 -13.10
CA ARG A 246 -6.47 20.52 -12.05
C ARG A 246 -5.94 21.54 -11.04
N ASP A 247 -4.65 21.84 -11.03
CA ASP A 247 -4.07 22.94 -10.23
C ASP A 247 -4.17 24.28 -10.96
N ASP A 248 -4.29 24.31 -12.29
CA ASP A 248 -4.38 25.57 -13.07
C ASP A 248 -5.82 26.04 -13.36
N ARG A 249 -6.84 25.36 -12.82
CA ARG A 249 -8.25 25.79 -12.88
C ARG A 249 -8.96 25.84 -11.52
N VAL A 250 -8.23 26.15 -10.45
CA VAL A 250 -8.81 26.63 -9.19
C VAL A 250 -7.92 27.73 -8.61
#